data_AF-A0A9K3LCK7-F1
#
_entry.id   AF-A0A9K3LCK7-F1
#
_cell.length_a   1.000
_cell.length_b   1.000
_cell.length_c   1.000
_cell.angle_alpha   90.00
_cell.angle_beta   90.00
_cell.angle_gamma   90.00
#
_symmetry.space_group_name_H-M   'P 1'
#
loop_
_entity.id
_entity.type
_entity.pdbx_description
1 polymer ?
#
loop_
_entity_poly.entity_id
_entity_poly.type
_entity_poly.pdbx_seq_one_letter_code
_entity_poly.pdbx_strand_id
1 'polypeptide(L)'
;MSRPRWRVERLALLAVVVLLVHTMMTSVSLPTLSPYPLVDCSGITNATAVLHSSSRQVIHRDVRDSKRSTKSEKERLQLLGSGTVPTIETFWIKEQRKPTPKIRFLVDYVVAGFPKCGTTALGHWLSSHPFIKDTAEEEHHILMKDMNYTTNRLYESLLLPWGTDENMTAVVRGFRCPHQLHTEWGIRMLSQVFTETKVIVSVRHPVWWFQSYYNYRLEQNETHLLKDLPNGLIGNLKGIFASDKSPWILQTATGEFHRYLSAMKKTPMTDPEEITLLSPFWNRNWNITHLPRMPNPVFLSEISQLSDKNITRRALFRKDLQTFLGLPSEFPPIRHVRPQGTDTGLNQDKRINICDEKHAPVRAELMNVARHASLWLRKYFMESKSVYFSSGDFLDELLQKWMDDPCR
;
A
#
# COMPACT_ATOMS: atom_id res chain seq x y z
N MET A 1 -60.88 22.88 -18.41
CA MET A 1 -60.24 21.85 -17.54
C MET A 1 -59.61 20.78 -18.43
N SER A 2 -58.30 20.87 -18.66
CA SER A 2 -57.54 19.94 -19.51
C SER A 2 -56.37 19.38 -18.70
N ARG A 3 -56.36 18.06 -18.48
CA ARG A 3 -55.30 17.36 -17.73
C ARG A 3 -54.03 17.23 -18.59
N PRO A 4 -52.82 17.20 -18.02
CA PRO A 4 -51.58 17.27 -18.79
C PRO A 4 -51.18 15.90 -19.35
N ARG A 5 -50.93 15.85 -20.67
CA ARG A 5 -50.46 14.68 -21.45
C ARG A 5 -49.05 14.15 -21.08
N TRP A 6 -48.37 14.79 -20.14
CA TRP A 6 -46.93 14.60 -19.86
C TRP A 6 -46.53 13.26 -19.18
N ARG A 7 -47.48 12.43 -18.74
CA ARG A 7 -47.16 11.15 -18.05
C ARG A 7 -46.98 9.95 -18.99
N VAL A 8 -47.53 9.99 -20.21
CA VAL A 8 -47.50 8.82 -21.10
C VAL A 8 -46.14 8.67 -21.80
N GLU A 9 -45.52 9.79 -22.19
CA GLU A 9 -44.24 9.77 -22.92
C GLU A 9 -43.06 9.26 -22.07
N ARG A 10 -43.04 9.55 -20.76
CA ARG A 10 -41.99 9.04 -19.87
C ARG A 10 -42.06 7.55 -19.61
N LEU A 11 -43.27 6.98 -19.59
CA LEU A 11 -43.45 5.54 -19.43
C LEU A 11 -43.05 4.77 -20.70
N ALA A 12 -43.32 5.33 -21.89
CA ALA A 12 -42.88 4.77 -23.16
C ALA A 12 -41.34 4.76 -23.27
N LEU A 13 -40.67 5.84 -22.84
CA LEU A 13 -39.21 5.91 -22.86
C LEU A 13 -38.57 4.88 -21.92
N LEU A 14 -39.14 4.69 -20.72
CA LEU A 14 -38.63 3.70 -19.76
C LEU A 14 -38.77 2.27 -20.29
N ALA A 15 -39.90 1.96 -20.95
CA ALA A 15 -40.14 0.64 -21.52
C ALA A 15 -39.15 0.29 -22.63
N VAL A 16 -38.79 1.25 -23.49
CA VAL A 16 -37.80 1.07 -24.56
C VAL A 16 -36.39 0.83 -23.99
N VAL A 17 -36.02 1.56 -22.93
CA VAL A 17 -34.72 1.35 -22.26
C VAL A 17 -34.64 -0.04 -21.62
N VAL A 18 -35.70 -0.51 -20.97
CA VAL A 18 -35.74 -1.85 -20.37
C VAL A 18 -35.67 -2.95 -21.44
N LEU A 19 -36.35 -2.78 -22.57
CA LEU A 19 -36.29 -3.72 -23.69
C LEU A 19 -34.89 -3.79 -24.31
N LEU A 20 -34.23 -2.64 -24.51
CA LEU A 20 -32.86 -2.58 -25.05
C LEU A 20 -31.86 -3.28 -24.12
N VAL A 21 -31.94 -3.05 -22.82
CA VAL A 21 -31.07 -3.71 -21.83
C VAL A 21 -31.30 -5.22 -21.81
N HIS A 22 -32.54 -5.68 -21.96
CA HIS A 22 -32.83 -7.12 -21.98
C HIS A 22 -32.30 -7.80 -23.24
N THR A 23 -32.40 -7.17 -24.42
CA THR A 23 -31.81 -7.70 -25.66
C THR A 23 -30.29 -7.73 -25.67
N MET A 24 -29.62 -6.84 -24.93
CA MET A 24 -28.15 -6.85 -24.84
C MET A 24 -27.63 -7.98 -23.93
N MET A 25 -28.44 -8.50 -23.01
CA MET A 25 -28.00 -9.57 -22.10
C MET A 25 -28.18 -10.99 -22.66
N THR A 26 -28.95 -11.18 -23.73
CA THR A 26 -29.23 -12.51 -24.28
C THR A 26 -28.28 -12.97 -25.40
N SER A 27 -27.25 -12.19 -25.75
CA SER A 27 -26.36 -12.49 -26.90
C SER A 27 -24.91 -12.86 -26.54
N VAL A 28 -24.57 -13.06 -25.27
CA VAL A 28 -23.21 -13.46 -24.88
C VAL A 28 -23.06 -14.98 -24.91
N SER A 29 -22.57 -15.48 -26.05
CA SER A 29 -22.12 -16.88 -26.19
C SER A 29 -20.71 -17.00 -25.61
N LEU A 30 -20.53 -17.83 -24.58
CA LEU A 30 -19.22 -18.11 -23.98
C LEU A 30 -18.39 -19.01 -24.93
N PRO A 31 -17.15 -18.65 -25.28
CA PRO A 31 -16.27 -19.53 -26.03
C PRO A 31 -15.77 -20.67 -25.15
N THR A 32 -15.91 -21.89 -25.66
CA THR A 32 -15.35 -23.13 -25.09
C THR A 32 -13.83 -23.08 -25.08
N LEU A 33 -13.23 -23.19 -23.89
CA LEU A 33 -11.78 -23.25 -23.69
C LEU A 33 -11.24 -24.62 -24.11
N SER A 34 -10.25 -24.61 -24.99
CA SER A 34 -9.43 -25.77 -25.39
C SER A 34 -8.43 -26.12 -24.29
N PRO A 35 -8.16 -27.41 -24.01
CA PRO A 35 -7.15 -27.82 -23.04
C PRO A 35 -5.73 -27.62 -23.60
N TYR A 36 -4.87 -26.95 -22.83
CA TYR A 36 -3.42 -26.86 -23.10
C TYR A 36 -2.71 -28.10 -22.54
N PRO A 37 -1.64 -28.57 -23.21
CA PRO A 37 -0.87 -29.73 -22.75
C PRO A 37 0.02 -29.37 -21.54
N LEU A 38 0.13 -30.34 -20.62
CA LEU A 38 1.00 -30.31 -19.45
C LEU A 38 2.47 -30.38 -19.90
N VAL A 39 3.28 -29.45 -19.41
CA VAL A 39 4.75 -29.47 -19.58
C VAL A 39 5.34 -30.28 -18.43
N ASP A 40 6.00 -31.38 -18.78
CA ASP A 40 6.80 -32.23 -17.89
C ASP A 40 8.10 -31.50 -17.52
N CYS A 41 8.33 -31.30 -16.22
CA CYS A 41 9.53 -30.71 -15.65
C CYS A 41 10.25 -31.75 -14.78
N SER A 42 10.64 -32.87 -15.37
CA SER A 42 11.54 -33.83 -14.75
C SER A 42 12.99 -33.54 -15.16
N GLY A 43 13.75 -32.93 -14.25
CA GLY A 43 15.22 -32.97 -14.33
C GLY A 43 15.95 -31.69 -13.91
N ILE A 44 16.11 -31.47 -12.60
CA ILE A 44 17.30 -30.79 -12.06
C ILE A 44 17.66 -31.44 -10.72
N THR A 45 18.72 -32.25 -10.72
CA THR A 45 19.36 -32.78 -9.52
C THR A 45 20.63 -31.99 -9.20
N ASN A 46 20.77 -31.67 -7.92
CA ASN A 46 21.97 -31.48 -7.11
C ASN A 46 22.97 -30.37 -7.48
N ALA A 47 22.96 -29.32 -6.67
CA ALA A 47 24.18 -28.61 -6.27
C ALA A 47 24.06 -28.20 -4.79
N THR A 48 24.58 -29.06 -3.92
CA THR A 48 24.84 -28.77 -2.51
C THR A 48 26.18 -28.03 -2.43
N ALA A 49 26.14 -26.72 -2.20
CA ALA A 49 27.30 -25.94 -1.80
C ALA A 49 26.99 -25.21 -0.50
N VAL A 50 27.75 -25.58 0.53
CA VAL A 50 27.74 -25.03 1.88
C VAL A 50 28.32 -23.62 1.83
N LEU A 51 27.51 -22.61 2.18
CA LEU A 51 27.98 -21.28 2.55
C LEU A 51 27.51 -20.99 3.97
N HIS A 52 28.47 -20.99 4.90
CA HIS A 52 28.32 -20.34 6.20
C HIS A 52 28.29 -18.82 5.99
N SER A 53 27.11 -18.26 5.74
CA SER A 53 26.85 -16.83 5.90
C SER A 53 26.02 -16.61 7.16
N SER A 54 26.38 -15.55 7.88
CA SER A 54 25.76 -15.11 9.12
C SER A 54 24.22 -15.15 9.00
N SER A 55 23.59 -16.02 9.80
CA SER A 55 22.14 -16.20 9.92
C SER A 55 21.46 -14.91 10.41
N ARG A 56 21.35 -13.91 9.53
CA ARG A 56 20.64 -12.66 9.78
C ARG A 56 19.13 -12.90 9.69
N GLN A 57 18.57 -13.14 10.87
CA GLN A 57 17.18 -12.86 11.26
C GLN A 57 16.09 -13.40 10.34
N VAL A 58 15.95 -14.72 10.30
CA VAL A 58 14.66 -15.39 10.01
C VAL A 58 13.64 -14.98 11.07
N ILE A 59 12.35 -14.89 10.71
CA ILE A 59 11.19 -14.64 11.58
C ILE A 59 11.06 -15.76 12.64
N HIS A 60 12.00 -15.78 13.59
CA HIS A 60 12.01 -16.61 14.79
C HIS A 60 12.09 -15.72 16.04
N ARG A 61 11.89 -14.40 15.90
CA ARG A 61 11.98 -13.46 17.01
C ARG A 61 10.65 -13.26 17.73
N ASP A 62 10.74 -13.53 19.03
CA ASP A 62 10.01 -13.01 20.19
C ASP A 62 8.56 -13.49 20.44
N VAL A 63 8.46 -14.46 21.35
CA VAL A 63 7.26 -14.89 22.08
C VAL A 63 6.54 -13.72 22.78
N ARG A 64 7.17 -12.55 22.94
CA ARG A 64 6.55 -11.36 23.54
C ARG A 64 5.45 -10.73 22.68
N ASP A 65 5.55 -10.77 21.36
CA ASP A 65 4.48 -10.25 20.49
C ASP A 65 3.22 -11.11 20.60
N SER A 66 3.36 -12.41 20.84
CA SER A 66 2.24 -13.31 21.14
C SER A 66 1.44 -12.82 22.35
N LYS A 67 2.08 -12.35 23.43
CA LYS A 67 1.35 -11.86 24.62
C LYS A 67 0.52 -10.62 24.36
N ARG A 68 1.02 -9.64 23.58
CA ARG A 68 0.26 -8.42 23.28
C ARG A 68 -0.94 -8.71 22.37
N SER A 69 -0.78 -9.66 21.44
CA SER A 69 -1.87 -10.19 20.62
C SER A 69 -3.03 -10.71 21.48
N THR A 70 -2.75 -11.34 22.63
CA THR A 70 -3.83 -11.95 23.45
C THR A 70 -4.82 -10.96 24.05
N LYS A 71 -4.42 -9.71 24.35
CA LYS A 71 -5.36 -8.73 24.94
C LYS A 71 -6.33 -8.21 23.88
N SER A 72 -5.80 -7.79 22.73
CA SER A 72 -6.60 -7.33 21.60
C SER A 72 -7.54 -8.42 21.10
N GLU A 73 -7.03 -9.66 21.02
CA GLU A 73 -7.81 -10.82 20.62
C GLU A 73 -8.93 -11.15 21.62
N LYS A 74 -8.66 -11.09 22.93
CA LYS A 74 -9.70 -11.27 23.95
C LYS A 74 -10.78 -10.19 23.87
N GLU A 75 -10.41 -8.93 23.69
CA GLU A 75 -11.38 -7.84 23.50
C GLU A 75 -12.19 -8.03 22.22
N ARG A 76 -11.55 -8.53 21.15
CA ARG A 76 -12.19 -8.88 19.88
C ARG A 76 -13.18 -10.01 20.04
N LEU A 77 -12.80 -11.10 20.70
CA LEU A 77 -13.69 -12.21 21.02
C LEU A 77 -14.83 -11.77 21.95
N GLN A 78 -14.58 -10.83 22.87
CA GLN A 78 -15.63 -10.27 23.72
C GLN A 78 -16.63 -9.41 22.93
N LEU A 79 -16.15 -8.62 21.96
CA LEU A 79 -16.99 -7.80 21.09
C LEU A 79 -17.80 -8.64 20.09
N LEU A 80 -17.24 -9.75 19.61
CA LEU A 80 -17.91 -10.64 18.65
C LEU A 80 -18.75 -11.74 19.33
N GLY A 81 -18.42 -12.11 20.57
CA GLY A 81 -19.08 -13.18 21.30
C GLY A 81 -20.54 -12.91 21.68
N SER A 82 -21.02 -11.67 21.49
CA SER A 82 -22.45 -11.34 21.63
C SER A 82 -23.31 -11.80 20.45
N GLY A 83 -22.71 -12.30 19.36
CA GLY A 83 -23.42 -12.66 18.13
C GLY A 83 -24.01 -11.45 17.39
N THR A 84 -23.67 -10.24 17.80
CA THR A 84 -24.15 -8.98 17.22
C THR A 84 -22.98 -8.13 16.78
N VAL A 85 -23.09 -7.55 15.59
CA VAL A 85 -22.11 -6.57 15.11
C VAL A 85 -22.16 -5.34 16.04
N PRO A 86 -21.04 -4.93 16.66
CA PRO A 86 -21.02 -3.73 17.50
C PRO A 86 -21.50 -2.52 16.71
N THR A 87 -22.32 -1.64 17.28
CA THR A 87 -22.76 -0.42 16.57
C THR A 87 -21.62 0.59 16.45
N ILE A 88 -21.76 1.59 15.57
CA ILE A 88 -20.76 2.64 15.36
C ILE A 88 -20.44 3.43 16.64
N GLU A 89 -21.42 3.59 17.53
CA GLU A 89 -21.25 4.25 18.84
C GLU A 89 -20.25 3.50 19.75
N THR A 90 -19.99 2.22 19.47
CA THR A 90 -18.93 1.45 20.16
C THR A 90 -17.55 2.02 19.86
N PHE A 91 -17.36 2.59 18.67
CA PHE A 91 -16.08 3.08 18.16
C PHE A 91 -15.97 4.60 18.24
N TRP A 92 -17.08 5.31 18.46
CA TRP A 92 -17.14 6.77 18.42
C TRP A 92 -17.97 7.36 19.55
N ILE A 93 -17.39 8.29 20.31
CA ILE A 93 -18.09 9.06 21.34
C ILE A 93 -18.57 10.36 20.70
N LYS A 94 -19.86 10.42 20.38
CA LYS A 94 -20.48 11.52 19.62
C LYS A 94 -20.30 12.88 20.31
N GLU A 95 -20.46 12.92 21.63
CA GLU A 95 -20.39 14.14 22.45
C GLU A 95 -18.98 14.72 22.48
N GLN A 96 -17.97 13.86 22.47
CA GLN A 96 -16.55 14.26 22.54
C GLN A 96 -15.92 14.43 21.16
N ARG A 97 -16.61 14.00 20.10
CA ARG A 97 -16.10 13.90 18.73
C ARG A 97 -14.74 13.19 18.69
N LYS A 98 -14.63 12.07 19.42
CA LYS A 98 -13.40 11.31 19.57
C LYS A 98 -13.65 9.82 19.40
N PRO A 99 -12.67 9.09 18.81
CA PRO A 99 -12.76 7.64 18.74
C PRO A 99 -12.58 7.02 20.14
N THR A 100 -13.26 5.91 20.40
CA THR A 100 -12.99 5.10 21.59
C THR A 100 -11.71 4.29 21.40
N PRO A 101 -11.06 3.79 22.47
CA PRO A 101 -9.95 2.85 22.34
C PRO A 101 -10.30 1.57 21.56
N LYS A 102 -11.60 1.22 21.45
CA LYS A 102 -12.07 0.06 20.71
C LYS A 102 -11.95 0.23 19.19
N ILE A 103 -11.76 1.45 18.68
CA ILE A 103 -11.58 1.70 17.23
C ILE A 103 -10.44 0.87 16.62
N ARG A 104 -9.42 0.53 17.42
CA ARG A 104 -8.30 -0.32 17.00
C ARG A 104 -8.75 -1.68 16.45
N PHE A 105 -9.93 -2.14 16.88
CA PHE A 105 -10.56 -3.35 16.38
C PHE A 105 -10.85 -3.28 14.89
N LEU A 106 -11.15 -2.11 14.32
CA LEU A 106 -11.57 -2.01 12.92
C LEU A 106 -10.47 -2.39 11.92
N VAL A 107 -9.19 -2.26 12.31
CA VAL A 107 -8.06 -2.37 11.37
C VAL A 107 -6.92 -3.19 11.98
N ASP A 108 -6.72 -4.40 11.46
CA ASP A 108 -5.62 -5.28 11.84
C ASP A 108 -4.34 -4.97 11.04
N TYR A 109 -4.45 -4.54 9.78
CA TYR A 109 -3.32 -4.09 8.96
C TYR A 109 -3.65 -2.91 8.04
N VAL A 110 -2.61 -2.25 7.54
CA VAL A 110 -2.71 -1.23 6.50
C VAL A 110 -1.60 -1.41 5.46
N VAL A 111 -1.93 -1.27 4.18
CA VAL A 111 -0.93 -1.07 3.12
C VAL A 111 -0.71 0.44 2.98
N ALA A 112 0.34 0.93 3.64
CA ALA A 112 0.51 2.36 3.95
C ALA A 112 1.36 3.14 2.93
N GLY A 113 1.89 2.46 1.92
CA GLY A 113 2.69 3.12 0.89
C GLY A 113 3.64 2.20 0.14
N PHE A 114 4.34 2.73 -0.85
CA PHE A 114 4.17 4.07 -1.43
C PHE A 114 3.39 4.03 -2.76
N PRO A 115 2.85 5.17 -3.24
CA PRO A 115 2.13 5.19 -4.52
C PRO A 115 3.06 4.69 -5.63
N LYS A 116 2.53 3.85 -6.51
CA LYS A 116 3.30 3.22 -7.62
C LYS A 116 4.42 2.25 -7.19
N CYS A 117 4.40 1.81 -5.94
CA CYS A 117 5.22 0.72 -5.42
C CYS A 117 4.43 -0.61 -5.35
N GLY A 118 3.41 -0.81 -6.20
CA GLY A 118 2.68 -2.08 -6.27
C GLY A 118 1.63 -2.28 -5.17
N THR A 119 1.25 -1.24 -4.44
CA THR A 119 0.21 -1.28 -3.39
C THR A 119 -1.12 -1.84 -3.89
N THR A 120 -1.54 -1.48 -5.11
CA THR A 120 -2.78 -1.98 -5.72
C THR A 120 -2.71 -3.49 -5.99
N ALA A 121 -1.61 -3.96 -6.60
CA ALA A 121 -1.40 -5.38 -6.89
C ALA A 121 -1.29 -6.21 -5.60
N LEU A 122 -0.53 -5.71 -4.61
CA LEU A 122 -0.43 -6.30 -3.29
C LEU A 122 -1.80 -6.38 -2.61
N GLY A 123 -2.59 -5.30 -2.67
CA GLY A 123 -3.94 -5.24 -2.16
C GLY A 123 -4.89 -6.26 -2.75
N HIS A 124 -4.93 -6.39 -4.07
CA HIS A 124 -5.73 -7.42 -4.74
C HIS A 124 -5.31 -8.83 -4.35
N TRP A 125 -3.99 -9.06 -4.21
CA TRP A 125 -3.49 -10.35 -3.78
C TRP A 125 -3.84 -10.65 -2.31
N LEU A 126 -3.71 -9.67 -1.41
CA LEU A 126 -4.16 -9.81 -0.01
C LEU A 126 -5.67 -10.12 0.06
N SER A 127 -6.48 -9.39 -0.70
CA SER A 127 -7.94 -9.56 -0.76
C SER A 127 -8.38 -10.92 -1.31
N SER A 128 -7.48 -11.65 -1.99
CA SER A 128 -7.76 -13.00 -2.50
C SER A 128 -7.64 -14.09 -1.42
N HIS A 129 -7.12 -13.75 -0.24
CA HIS A 129 -6.96 -14.69 0.87
C HIS A 129 -8.29 -14.86 1.63
N PRO A 130 -8.74 -16.09 1.93
CA PRO A 130 -10.06 -16.32 2.54
C PRO A 130 -10.23 -15.73 3.93
N PHE A 131 -9.12 -15.51 4.66
CA PHE A 131 -9.12 -14.90 5.99
C PHE A 131 -8.75 -13.40 5.99
N ILE A 132 -8.77 -12.74 4.83
CA ILE A 132 -8.52 -11.30 4.75
C ILE A 132 -9.76 -10.57 4.25
N LYS A 133 -10.11 -9.48 4.93
CA LYS A 133 -11.05 -8.48 4.43
C LYS A 133 -10.33 -7.15 4.25
N ASP A 134 -10.21 -6.74 3.00
CA ASP A 134 -9.66 -5.44 2.63
C ASP A 134 -10.79 -4.51 2.14
N THR A 135 -10.51 -3.21 2.09
CA THR A 135 -11.37 -2.26 1.40
C THR A 135 -11.30 -2.47 -0.11
N ALA A 136 -12.46 -2.38 -0.78
CA ALA A 136 -12.55 -2.60 -2.23
C ALA A 136 -11.66 -1.63 -3.03
N GLU A 137 -11.52 -0.40 -2.52
CA GLU A 137 -10.76 0.69 -3.13
C GLU A 137 -9.66 1.20 -2.20
N GLU A 138 -8.80 2.08 -2.72
CA GLU A 138 -7.82 2.79 -1.92
C GLU A 138 -8.48 3.91 -1.12
N GLU A 139 -8.27 3.93 0.19
CA GLU A 139 -8.92 4.82 1.15
C GLU A 139 -8.16 6.14 1.32
N HIS A 140 -8.07 6.91 0.24
CA HIS A 140 -7.43 8.22 0.28
C HIS A 140 -8.12 9.20 1.23
N HIS A 141 -9.41 9.01 1.49
CA HIS A 141 -10.20 9.85 2.39
C HIS A 141 -9.80 9.74 3.86
N ILE A 142 -9.09 8.67 4.26
CA ILE A 142 -8.55 8.52 5.62
C ILE A 142 -7.51 9.61 5.93
N LEU A 143 -6.96 10.24 4.90
CA LEU A 143 -6.07 11.40 5.03
C LEU A 143 -6.82 12.69 5.35
N MET A 144 -8.15 12.71 5.26
CA MET A 144 -8.95 13.83 5.75
C MET A 144 -8.80 13.88 7.27
N LYS A 145 -8.59 15.08 7.83
CA LYS A 145 -8.45 15.31 9.27
C LYS A 145 -9.80 15.22 10.01
N ASP A 146 -10.62 14.25 9.62
CA ASP A 146 -11.93 13.95 10.18
C ASP A 146 -11.98 12.48 10.60
N MET A 147 -11.78 12.25 11.90
CA MET A 147 -11.85 10.91 12.47
C MET A 147 -13.28 10.35 12.48
N ASN A 148 -14.33 11.18 12.47
CA ASN A 148 -15.70 10.68 12.42
C ASN A 148 -15.95 10.03 11.07
N TYR A 149 -15.63 10.76 9.99
CA TYR A 149 -15.72 10.24 8.63
C TYR A 149 -14.87 8.98 8.46
N THR A 150 -13.61 9.02 8.90
CA THR A 150 -12.69 7.86 8.84
C THR A 150 -13.25 6.64 9.56
N THR A 151 -13.80 6.82 10.76
CA THR A 151 -14.37 5.72 11.56
C THR A 151 -15.59 5.12 10.88
N ASN A 152 -16.52 5.97 10.41
CA ASN A 152 -17.72 5.52 9.70
C ASN A 152 -17.37 4.75 8.44
N ARG A 153 -16.45 5.28 7.63
CA ARG A 153 -16.03 4.64 6.38
C ARG A 153 -15.39 3.27 6.66
N LEU A 154 -14.47 3.18 7.62
CA LEU A 154 -13.83 1.91 7.99
C LEU A 154 -14.86 0.90 8.53
N TYR A 155 -15.79 1.35 9.37
CA TYR A 155 -16.88 0.54 9.90
C TYR A 155 -17.78 -0.02 8.77
N GLU A 156 -18.22 0.84 7.86
CA GLU A 156 -19.06 0.46 6.72
C GLU A 156 -18.35 -0.49 5.75
N SER A 157 -17.03 -0.37 5.61
CA SER A 157 -16.27 -1.13 4.61
C SER A 157 -15.76 -2.47 5.13
N LEU A 158 -15.42 -2.53 6.42
CA LEU A 158 -14.74 -3.68 7.03
C LEU A 158 -15.64 -4.49 7.95
N LEU A 159 -16.69 -3.89 8.52
CA LEU A 159 -17.55 -4.56 9.50
C LEU A 159 -18.95 -4.87 8.96
N LEU A 160 -19.64 -3.90 8.35
CA LEU A 160 -21.02 -4.11 7.87
C LEU A 160 -21.21 -5.20 6.81
N PRO A 161 -20.30 -5.41 5.82
CA PRO A 161 -20.56 -6.35 4.73
C PRO A 161 -20.67 -7.82 5.15
N TRP A 162 -20.37 -8.15 6.41
CA TRP A 162 -20.40 -9.51 6.94
C TRP A 162 -21.71 -9.88 7.64
N GLY A 163 -22.63 -8.93 7.87
CA GLY A 163 -23.89 -9.22 8.55
C GLY A 163 -23.69 -10.02 9.86
N THR A 164 -24.47 -11.06 10.07
CA THR A 164 -24.37 -11.99 11.21
C THR A 164 -23.60 -13.27 10.87
N ASP A 165 -22.71 -13.25 9.89
CA ASP A 165 -22.00 -14.46 9.46
C ASP A 165 -21.16 -15.02 10.62
N GLU A 166 -21.44 -16.26 11.03
CA GLU A 166 -20.89 -16.88 12.23
C GLU A 166 -19.35 -17.02 12.18
N ASN A 167 -18.76 -16.88 10.99
CA ASN A 167 -17.32 -16.94 10.76
C ASN A 167 -16.56 -15.59 10.94
N MET A 168 -17.18 -14.55 11.52
CA MET A 168 -16.52 -13.24 11.74
C MET A 168 -15.24 -13.27 12.59
N THR A 169 -15.01 -14.32 13.38
CA THR A 169 -13.93 -14.37 14.38
C THR A 169 -12.53 -14.53 13.78
N ALA A 170 -12.38 -15.08 12.56
CA ALA A 170 -11.07 -15.42 12.00
C ALA A 170 -10.52 -14.45 10.94
N VAL A 171 -11.17 -13.30 10.70
CA VAL A 171 -10.87 -12.44 9.55
C VAL A 171 -9.91 -11.29 9.92
N VAL A 172 -8.74 -11.24 9.28
CA VAL A 172 -7.81 -10.11 9.37
C VAL A 172 -8.31 -8.96 8.48
N ARG A 173 -8.54 -7.79 9.06
CA ARG A 173 -9.11 -6.62 8.37
C ARG A 173 -8.05 -5.59 8.05
N GLY A 174 -8.13 -4.98 6.88
CA GLY A 174 -7.23 -3.89 6.55
C GLY A 174 -7.76 -2.96 5.48
N PHE A 175 -6.99 -1.92 5.21
CA PHE A 175 -7.26 -0.98 4.14
C PHE A 175 -5.97 -0.60 3.43
N ARG A 176 -6.10 0.06 2.28
CA ARG A 176 -4.97 0.51 1.46
C ARG A 176 -5.00 2.02 1.36
N CYS A 177 -3.89 2.67 1.69
CA CYS A 177 -3.73 4.10 1.47
C CYS A 177 -2.26 4.35 1.12
N PRO A 178 -1.90 4.38 -0.18
CA PRO A 178 -0.49 4.50 -0.57
C PRO A 178 0.18 5.80 -0.10
N HIS A 179 -0.60 6.82 0.23
CA HIS A 179 -0.12 8.11 0.73
C HIS A 179 -0.18 8.23 2.26
N GLN A 180 -0.49 7.15 2.99
CA GLN A 180 -0.65 7.16 4.45
C GLN A 180 0.57 7.76 5.15
N LEU A 181 1.78 7.35 4.75
CA LEU A 181 3.03 7.80 5.36
C LEU A 181 3.51 9.17 4.85
N HIS A 182 2.87 9.75 3.82
CA HIS A 182 3.21 11.08 3.31
C HIS A 182 2.68 12.23 4.19
N THR A 183 1.80 11.94 5.15
CA THR A 183 1.12 12.98 5.94
C THR A 183 1.36 12.81 7.43
N GLU A 184 1.50 13.93 8.15
CA GLU A 184 1.67 13.93 9.61
C GLU A 184 0.46 13.27 10.28
N TRP A 185 -0.73 13.58 9.75
CA TRP A 185 -1.98 12.99 10.19
C TRP A 185 -1.98 11.47 10.08
N GLY A 186 -1.56 10.94 8.93
CA GLY A 186 -1.54 9.50 8.72
C GLY A 186 -0.60 8.76 9.66
N ILE A 187 0.56 9.36 9.98
CA ILE A 187 1.49 8.82 10.99
C ILE A 187 0.87 8.90 12.40
N ARG A 188 0.26 10.02 12.78
CA ARG A 188 -0.42 10.17 14.09
C ARG A 188 -1.55 9.18 14.26
N MET A 189 -2.34 8.98 13.22
CA MET A 189 -3.45 8.03 13.23
C MET A 189 -2.94 6.61 13.53
N LEU A 190 -1.90 6.14 12.84
CA LEU A 190 -1.31 4.82 13.12
C LEU A 190 -0.69 4.75 14.52
N SER A 191 0.06 5.77 14.91
CA SER A 191 0.83 5.78 16.17
C SER A 191 0.03 6.05 17.44
N GLN A 192 -1.16 6.65 17.33
CA GLN A 192 -1.95 7.07 18.49
C GLN A 192 -3.33 6.42 18.53
N VAL A 193 -3.95 6.15 17.37
CA VAL A 193 -5.30 5.56 17.28
C VAL A 193 -5.20 4.06 17.01
N PHE A 194 -4.46 3.69 15.98
CA PHE A 194 -4.34 2.31 15.49
C PHE A 194 -3.02 1.65 15.95
N THR A 195 -2.68 1.78 17.23
CA THR A 195 -1.34 1.45 17.77
C THR A 195 -0.91 -0.03 17.62
N GLU A 196 -1.84 -0.93 17.35
CA GLU A 196 -1.60 -2.37 17.20
C GLU A 196 -1.65 -2.83 15.73
N THR A 197 -2.10 -1.97 14.83
CA THR A 197 -2.24 -2.28 13.41
C THR A 197 -0.88 -2.57 12.77
N LYS A 198 -0.81 -3.63 11.98
CA LYS A 198 0.39 -4.01 11.24
C LYS A 198 0.54 -3.14 9.99
N VAL A 199 1.72 -2.59 9.75
CA VAL A 199 1.94 -1.65 8.63
C VAL A 199 2.74 -2.34 7.54
N ILE A 200 2.15 -2.50 6.35
CA ILE A 200 2.85 -3.04 5.19
C ILE A 200 3.30 -1.87 4.31
N VAL A 201 4.59 -1.84 3.97
CA VAL A 201 5.21 -0.83 3.13
C VAL A 201 5.91 -1.51 1.97
N SER A 202 5.61 -1.06 0.76
CA SER A 202 6.38 -1.40 -0.42
C SER A 202 7.11 -0.18 -0.97
N VAL A 203 8.37 -0.38 -1.32
CA VAL A 203 9.24 0.64 -1.93
C VAL A 203 9.66 0.21 -3.33
N ARG A 204 10.16 1.15 -4.13
CA ARG A 204 10.61 0.93 -5.51
C ARG A 204 11.79 1.83 -5.79
N HIS A 205 12.70 1.44 -6.68
CA HIS A 205 13.77 2.32 -7.14
C HIS A 205 13.25 3.72 -7.54
N PRO A 206 13.75 4.83 -6.99
CA PRO A 206 13.20 6.18 -7.22
C PRO A 206 13.07 6.59 -8.68
N VAL A 207 14.06 6.26 -9.53
CA VAL A 207 13.99 6.49 -11.00
C VAL A 207 12.77 5.80 -11.64
N TRP A 208 12.59 4.50 -11.40
CA TRP A 208 11.47 3.74 -11.94
C TRP A 208 10.13 4.12 -11.31
N TRP A 209 10.14 4.50 -10.04
CA TRP A 209 8.96 5.05 -9.37
C TRP A 209 8.50 6.34 -10.04
N PHE A 210 9.41 7.28 -10.30
CA PHE A 210 9.07 8.58 -10.88
C PHE A 210 8.46 8.42 -12.27
N GLN A 211 9.07 7.64 -13.16
CA GLN A 211 8.50 7.33 -14.48
C GLN A 211 7.09 6.74 -14.36
N SER A 212 6.94 5.74 -13.49
CA SER A 212 5.67 5.03 -13.28
C SER A 212 4.58 5.98 -12.75
N TYR A 213 4.93 6.93 -11.89
CA TYR A 213 3.98 7.89 -11.34
C TYR A 213 3.65 9.02 -12.32
N TYR A 214 4.64 9.52 -13.05
CA TYR A 214 4.44 10.52 -14.10
C TYR A 214 3.49 9.99 -15.18
N ASN A 215 3.80 8.80 -15.72
CA ASN A 215 3.00 8.18 -16.78
C ASN A 215 1.60 7.82 -16.29
N TYR A 216 1.45 7.39 -15.02
CA TYR A 216 0.13 7.18 -14.44
C TYR A 216 -0.72 8.46 -14.40
N ARG A 217 -0.16 9.59 -13.96
CA ARG A 217 -0.90 10.87 -13.94
C ARG A 217 -1.30 11.32 -15.34
N LEU A 218 -0.45 11.08 -16.36
CA LEU A 218 -0.82 11.32 -17.76
C LEU A 218 -1.97 10.41 -18.22
N GLU A 219 -1.88 9.11 -17.91
CA GLU A 219 -2.90 8.12 -18.29
C GLU A 219 -4.26 8.42 -17.64
N GLN A 220 -4.27 8.91 -16.40
CA GLN A 220 -5.48 9.32 -15.68
C GLN A 220 -5.97 10.73 -16.03
N ASN A 221 -5.31 11.43 -16.97
CA ASN A 221 -5.59 12.84 -17.29
C ASN A 221 -5.51 13.78 -16.06
N GLU A 222 -4.65 13.46 -15.11
CA GLU A 222 -4.40 14.22 -13.88
C GLU A 222 -3.20 15.17 -14.06
N THR A 223 -3.08 15.80 -15.23
CA THR A 223 -1.96 16.70 -15.57
C THR A 223 -1.85 17.89 -14.62
N HIS A 224 -2.96 18.31 -14.01
CA HIS A 224 -2.99 19.34 -12.97
C HIS A 224 -2.19 18.98 -11.70
N LEU A 225 -1.85 17.70 -11.49
CA LEU A 225 -0.99 17.20 -10.41
C LEU A 225 0.49 17.06 -10.83
N LEU A 226 0.79 17.18 -12.12
CA LEU A 226 2.16 17.17 -12.63
C LEU A 226 2.82 18.54 -12.49
N LYS A 227 2.09 19.65 -12.56
CA LYS A 227 2.56 21.05 -12.37
C LYS A 227 3.67 21.56 -13.31
N ASP A 228 4.50 20.70 -13.88
CA ASP A 228 5.58 21.01 -14.82
C ASP A 228 6.00 19.77 -15.65
N LEU A 229 6.92 19.96 -16.60
CA LEU A 229 7.70 18.91 -17.25
C LEU A 229 8.66 18.23 -16.27
N PRO A 230 9.14 17.00 -16.53
CA PRO A 230 9.92 16.22 -15.56
C PRO A 230 11.08 16.95 -14.88
N ASN A 231 11.86 17.75 -15.61
CA ASN A 231 12.98 18.50 -15.02
C ASN A 231 12.53 19.68 -14.14
N GLY A 232 11.34 20.23 -14.38
CA GLY A 232 10.73 21.22 -13.50
C GLY A 232 10.23 20.63 -12.18
N LEU A 233 10.17 19.30 -12.06
CA LEU A 233 9.73 18.58 -10.86
C LEU A 233 10.87 18.18 -9.91
N ILE A 234 12.07 18.72 -10.14
CA ILE A 234 13.25 18.50 -9.31
C ILE A 234 13.10 19.21 -7.96
N GLY A 235 13.37 18.46 -6.88
CA GLY A 235 13.36 18.91 -5.51
C GLY A 235 11.96 18.98 -4.91
N ASN A 236 11.74 20.00 -4.08
CA ASN A 236 10.47 20.29 -3.44
C ASN A 236 9.98 21.63 -4.00
N LEU A 237 8.89 21.62 -4.76
CA LEU A 237 8.26 22.77 -5.38
C LEU A 237 7.80 23.78 -4.29
N LYS A 238 8.74 24.60 -3.82
CA LYS A 238 8.48 25.71 -2.90
C LYS A 238 8.02 26.91 -3.71
N GLY A 239 6.91 27.53 -3.31
CA GLY A 239 6.62 28.92 -3.66
C GLY A 239 5.41 29.19 -4.55
N ILE A 240 4.84 28.20 -5.24
CA ILE A 240 3.62 28.44 -6.06
C ILE A 240 2.35 27.92 -5.38
N PHE A 241 2.48 26.89 -4.52
CA PHE A 241 1.35 26.27 -3.81
C PHE A 241 1.68 25.91 -2.35
N ALA A 242 2.50 26.73 -1.65
CA ALA A 242 3.01 26.41 -0.32
C ALA A 242 1.93 26.17 0.77
N SER A 243 0.69 26.62 0.54
CA SER A 243 -0.49 26.31 1.36
C SER A 243 -1.13 24.96 1.02
N ASP A 244 -1.08 24.54 -0.26
CA ASP A 244 -1.59 23.26 -0.73
C ASP A 244 -0.48 22.21 -0.73
N LYS A 245 -0.13 21.76 0.49
CA LYS A 245 0.75 20.61 0.77
C LYS A 245 0.06 19.30 0.37
N SER A 246 -0.39 19.22 -0.86
CA SER A 246 -1.07 18.06 -1.42
C SER A 246 -0.04 16.94 -1.59
N PRO A 247 -0.15 15.80 -0.86
CA PRO A 247 0.74 14.65 -1.03
C PRO A 247 0.60 14.00 -2.42
N TRP A 248 -0.34 14.51 -3.23
CA TRP A 248 -0.69 14.03 -4.55
C TRP A 248 0.18 14.61 -5.66
N ILE A 249 0.86 15.74 -5.42
CA ILE A 249 1.74 16.39 -6.40
C ILE A 249 3.00 15.54 -6.62
N LEU A 250 3.31 15.27 -7.88
CA LEU A 250 4.53 14.56 -8.25
C LEU A 250 5.72 15.53 -8.27
N GLN A 251 6.77 15.15 -7.54
CA GLN A 251 8.07 15.81 -7.52
C GLN A 251 9.10 14.79 -7.04
N THR A 252 10.40 15.01 -7.28
CA THR A 252 11.44 14.08 -6.84
C THR A 252 11.43 13.91 -5.31
N ALA A 253 11.08 14.97 -4.57
CA ALA A 253 10.96 14.90 -3.11
C ALA A 253 9.88 13.92 -2.61
N THR A 254 8.84 13.66 -3.41
CA THR A 254 7.82 12.66 -3.06
C THR A 254 8.37 11.23 -3.16
N GLY A 255 9.52 11.03 -3.83
CA GLY A 255 10.24 9.76 -3.93
C GLY A 255 11.26 9.54 -2.81
N GLU A 256 11.37 10.47 -1.86
CA GLU A 256 12.26 10.38 -0.68
C GLU A 256 11.71 9.38 0.36
N PHE A 257 11.53 8.09 0.01
CA PHE A 257 10.86 7.12 0.89
C PHE A 257 11.46 7.05 2.30
N HIS A 258 12.79 7.05 2.40
CA HIS A 258 13.54 7.03 3.65
C HIS A 258 13.18 8.19 4.59
N ARG A 259 12.88 9.38 4.06
CA ARG A 259 12.40 10.53 4.84
C ARG A 259 11.04 10.26 5.48
N TYR A 260 10.09 9.71 4.74
CA TYR A 260 8.76 9.39 5.26
C TYR A 260 8.82 8.23 6.26
N LEU A 261 9.70 7.26 6.02
CA LEU A 261 9.90 6.13 6.92
C LEU A 261 10.61 6.55 8.22
N SER A 262 11.56 7.49 8.18
CA SER A 262 12.23 7.99 9.38
C SER A 262 11.26 8.70 10.33
N ALA A 263 10.20 9.29 9.80
CA ALA A 263 9.13 9.92 10.58
C ALA A 263 8.36 8.94 11.49
N MET A 264 8.47 7.63 11.23
CA MET A 264 7.92 6.58 12.11
C MET A 264 8.78 6.34 13.36
N LYS A 265 9.99 6.92 13.41
CA LYS A 265 10.98 6.79 14.51
C LYS A 265 11.31 5.34 14.86
N LYS A 266 11.51 4.52 13.83
CA LYS A 266 11.91 3.11 13.97
C LYS A 266 13.38 2.91 14.29
N THR A 267 14.19 3.90 13.95
CA THR A 267 15.62 3.97 14.22
C THR A 267 15.88 4.96 15.36
N PRO A 268 17.05 4.90 16.02
CA PRO A 268 17.41 5.84 17.07
C PRO A 268 17.53 7.29 16.58
N MET A 269 18.02 7.52 15.34
CA MET A 269 18.36 8.84 14.80
C MET A 269 19.35 9.61 15.69
N THR A 270 20.27 8.90 16.34
CA THR A 270 21.32 9.45 17.20
C THR A 270 22.71 9.37 16.57
N ASP A 271 22.88 8.52 15.56
CA ASP A 271 24.14 8.36 14.84
C ASP A 271 24.34 9.54 13.84
N PRO A 272 25.46 10.28 13.90
CA PRO A 272 25.75 11.36 12.96
C PRO A 272 25.70 10.92 11.48
N GLU A 273 26.08 9.69 11.18
CA GLU A 273 26.01 9.17 9.81
C GLU A 273 24.55 8.93 9.37
N GLU A 274 23.71 8.42 10.27
CA GLU A 274 22.26 8.31 10.01
C GLU A 274 21.64 9.68 9.72
N ILE A 275 21.99 10.68 10.54
CA ILE A 275 21.52 12.06 10.37
C ILE A 275 22.03 12.64 9.06
N THR A 276 23.27 12.34 8.65
CA THR A 276 23.82 12.81 7.37
C THR A 276 23.03 12.25 6.19
N LEU A 277 22.56 11.00 6.27
CA LEU A 277 21.74 10.38 5.22
C LEU A 277 20.32 10.99 5.12
N LEU A 278 19.79 11.52 6.23
CA LEU A 278 18.41 12.03 6.31
C LEU A 278 18.31 13.56 6.18
N SER A 279 19.28 14.29 6.72
CA SER A 279 19.24 15.75 6.87
C SER A 279 19.09 16.53 5.56
N PRO A 280 19.64 16.12 4.39
CA PRO A 280 19.41 16.81 3.13
C PRO A 280 17.91 16.85 2.74
N PHE A 281 17.13 15.87 3.20
CA PHE A 281 15.73 15.67 2.84
C PHE A 281 14.76 16.18 3.91
N TRP A 282 15.24 16.50 5.12
CA TRP A 282 14.44 17.17 6.14
C TRP A 282 14.19 18.64 5.76
N ASN A 283 13.17 18.88 4.94
CA ASN A 283 12.70 20.24 4.66
C ASN A 283 12.27 20.91 5.99
N ARG A 284 12.64 22.19 6.18
CA ARG A 284 12.25 23.03 7.35
C ARG A 284 10.76 22.95 7.70
N ASN A 285 9.89 22.73 6.71
CA ASN A 285 8.44 22.69 6.89
C ASN A 285 7.88 21.34 7.36
N TRP A 286 8.71 20.29 7.40
CA TRP A 286 8.34 18.96 7.87
C TRP A 286 9.18 18.61 9.09
N ASN A 287 8.73 19.11 10.24
CA ASN A 287 9.36 18.78 11.50
C ASN A 287 8.97 17.34 11.87
N ILE A 288 9.90 16.39 11.96
CA ILE A 288 9.56 15.03 12.45
C ILE A 288 9.74 14.91 13.96
N THR A 289 10.35 15.91 14.61
CA THR A 289 10.69 15.83 16.03
C THR A 289 9.43 15.77 16.89
N HIS A 290 8.34 16.45 16.49
CA HIS A 290 7.06 16.46 17.22
C HIS A 290 6.12 15.29 16.90
N LEU A 291 6.51 14.40 15.97
CA LEU A 291 5.75 13.18 15.69
C LEU A 291 5.98 12.15 16.81
N PRO A 292 4.93 11.45 17.27
CA PRO A 292 5.10 10.34 18.20
C PRO A 292 5.86 9.18 17.54
N ARG A 293 6.55 8.37 18.35
CA ARG A 293 7.13 7.11 17.87
C ARG A 293 6.01 6.15 17.49
N MET A 294 6.09 5.55 16.32
CA MET A 294 5.09 4.59 15.86
C MET A 294 5.36 3.20 16.48
N PRO A 295 4.47 2.67 17.34
CA PRO A 295 4.66 1.35 17.95
C PRO A 295 4.41 0.18 16.98
N ASN A 296 3.69 0.44 15.89
CA ASN A 296 3.21 -0.55 14.92
C ASN A 296 4.34 -1.37 14.29
N PRO A 297 4.26 -2.71 14.21
CA PRO A 297 5.23 -3.50 13.45
C PRO A 297 5.11 -3.17 11.95
N VAL A 298 6.24 -3.15 11.25
CA VAL A 298 6.31 -2.78 9.82
C VAL A 298 6.81 -3.96 9.00
N PHE A 299 6.12 -4.36 7.95
CA PHE A 299 6.64 -5.28 6.93
C PHE A 299 7.12 -4.48 5.71
N LEU A 300 8.43 -4.44 5.51
CA LEU A 300 9.07 -3.78 4.38
C LEU A 300 9.24 -4.77 3.22
N SER A 301 8.92 -4.31 2.01
CA SER A 301 9.17 -5.04 0.77
C SER A 301 9.67 -4.09 -0.33
N GLU A 302 10.47 -4.60 -1.25
CA GLU A 302 10.75 -3.94 -2.53
C GLU A 302 9.84 -4.57 -3.60
N ILE A 303 9.24 -3.75 -4.48
CA ILE A 303 8.20 -4.19 -5.42
C ILE A 303 8.62 -5.39 -6.29
N SER A 304 9.92 -5.51 -6.62
CA SER A 304 10.46 -6.61 -7.44
C SER A 304 10.35 -7.96 -6.75
N GLN A 305 10.23 -8.01 -5.42
CA GLN A 305 9.96 -9.26 -4.69
C GLN A 305 8.59 -9.86 -5.06
N LEU A 306 7.60 -9.02 -5.43
CA LEU A 306 6.29 -9.50 -5.90
C LEU A 306 6.38 -10.15 -7.29
N SER A 307 7.43 -9.87 -8.06
CA SER A 307 7.70 -10.41 -9.39
C SER A 307 8.94 -11.30 -9.45
N ASP A 308 9.40 -11.80 -8.31
CA ASP A 308 10.59 -12.64 -8.26
C ASP A 308 10.35 -13.93 -9.04
N LYS A 309 11.30 -14.30 -9.90
CA LYS A 309 11.21 -15.53 -10.71
C LYS A 309 11.60 -16.76 -9.88
N ASN A 310 12.37 -16.58 -8.81
CA ASN A 310 12.79 -17.68 -7.94
C ASN A 310 11.60 -18.20 -7.12
N ILE A 311 11.22 -19.47 -7.36
CA ILE A 311 10.07 -20.11 -6.71
C ILE A 311 10.26 -20.19 -5.19
N THR A 312 11.45 -20.53 -4.73
CA THR A 312 11.77 -20.67 -3.30
C THR A 312 11.65 -19.34 -2.57
N ARG A 313 12.22 -18.26 -3.11
CA ARG A 313 12.11 -16.92 -2.51
C ARG A 313 10.68 -16.38 -2.52
N ARG A 314 9.90 -16.65 -3.57
CA ARG A 314 8.47 -16.33 -3.57
C ARG A 314 7.70 -17.09 -2.49
N ALA A 315 7.94 -18.39 -2.35
CA ALA A 315 7.30 -19.18 -1.29
C ALA A 315 7.65 -18.64 0.11
N LEU A 316 8.93 -18.28 0.31
CA LEU A 316 9.37 -17.62 1.55
C LEU A 316 8.67 -16.29 1.78
N PHE A 317 8.56 -15.43 0.76
CA PHE A 317 7.83 -14.16 0.85
C PHE A 317 6.37 -14.35 1.28
N ARG A 318 5.67 -15.35 0.71
CA ARG A 318 4.30 -15.68 1.09
C ARG A 318 4.21 -16.12 2.55
N LYS A 319 5.09 -17.04 2.96
CA LYS A 319 5.14 -17.56 4.33
C LYS A 319 5.45 -16.48 5.36
N ASP A 320 6.40 -15.60 5.06
CA ASP A 320 6.81 -14.51 5.95
C ASP A 320 5.70 -13.47 6.10
N LEU A 321 5.03 -13.09 5.02
CA LEU A 321 3.89 -12.17 5.08
C LEU A 321 2.67 -12.81 5.77
N GLN A 322 2.42 -14.10 5.54
CA GLN A 322 1.40 -14.88 6.24
C GLN A 322 1.66 -14.85 7.75
N THR A 323 2.90 -15.14 8.16
CA THR A 323 3.33 -15.16 9.56
C THR A 323 3.21 -13.76 10.16
N PHE A 324 3.67 -12.73 9.44
CA PHE A 324 3.55 -11.33 9.87
C PHE A 324 2.10 -10.95 10.12
N LEU A 325 1.17 -11.32 9.24
CA LEU A 325 -0.26 -11.03 9.38
C LEU A 325 -0.97 -11.96 10.39
N GLY A 326 -0.39 -13.10 10.74
CA GLY A 326 -0.99 -14.06 11.67
C GLY A 326 -2.10 -14.89 11.03
N LEU A 327 -1.96 -15.21 9.74
CA LEU A 327 -2.98 -15.93 8.97
C LEU A 327 -2.87 -17.44 9.17
N PRO A 328 -4.00 -18.16 9.26
CA PRO A 328 -4.02 -19.59 9.55
C PRO A 328 -3.66 -20.48 8.34
N SER A 329 -3.65 -19.93 7.12
CA SER A 329 -3.35 -20.67 5.90
C SER A 329 -2.42 -19.87 4.98
N GLU A 330 -1.76 -20.55 4.05
CA GLU A 330 -0.82 -19.92 3.12
C GLU A 330 -1.53 -19.04 2.09
N PHE A 331 -0.90 -17.93 1.72
CA PHE A 331 -1.33 -17.15 0.57
C PHE A 331 -1.32 -17.96 -0.72
N PRO A 332 -2.29 -17.75 -1.63
CA PRO A 332 -2.18 -18.28 -2.98
C PRO A 332 -0.93 -17.71 -3.68
N PRO A 333 -0.42 -18.35 -4.75
CA PRO A 333 0.65 -17.79 -5.56
C PRO A 333 0.32 -16.36 -6.00
N ILE A 334 1.31 -15.47 -5.97
CA ILE A 334 1.13 -14.08 -6.41
C ILE A 334 0.74 -14.09 -7.89
N ARG A 335 -0.51 -13.71 -8.18
CA ARG A 335 -0.97 -13.52 -9.56
C ARG A 335 -0.53 -12.13 -10.01
N HIS A 336 0.21 -12.06 -11.10
CA HIS A 336 0.46 -10.79 -11.76
C HIS A 336 -0.83 -10.26 -12.38
N VAL A 337 -1.58 -9.50 -11.58
CA VAL A 337 -2.67 -8.69 -12.10
C VAL A 337 -2.04 -7.50 -12.78
N ARG A 338 -1.96 -7.54 -14.11
CA ARG A 338 -1.86 -6.29 -14.87
C ARG A 338 -3.19 -5.58 -14.62
N PRO A 339 -3.19 -4.36 -14.05
CA PRO A 339 -4.42 -3.57 -14.04
C PRO A 339 -4.93 -3.60 -15.48
N GLN A 340 -6.21 -3.93 -15.67
CA GLN A 340 -6.85 -3.77 -16.97
C GLN A 340 -6.89 -2.27 -17.22
N GLY A 341 -5.78 -1.72 -17.69
CA GLY A 341 -5.74 -0.36 -18.18
C GLY A 341 -6.74 -0.33 -19.31
N THR A 342 -7.72 0.55 -19.20
CA THR A 342 -8.43 1.05 -20.36
C THR A 342 -7.35 1.72 -21.20
N ASP A 343 -6.74 0.95 -22.09
CA ASP A 343 -5.73 1.45 -23.03
C ASP A 343 -6.48 2.31 -24.03
N THR A 344 -6.86 3.51 -23.58
CA THR A 344 -7.61 4.45 -24.39
C THR A 344 -6.74 5.02 -25.51
N GLY A 345 -5.46 4.65 -25.60
CA GLY A 345 -4.49 5.12 -26.60
C GLY A 345 -4.16 6.61 -26.49
N LEU A 346 -4.98 7.40 -25.80
CA LEU A 346 -5.05 8.86 -25.89
C LEU A 346 -3.79 9.62 -25.42
N ASN A 347 -2.82 8.97 -24.78
CA ASN A 347 -1.60 9.63 -24.29
C ASN A 347 -0.33 8.76 -24.40
N GLN A 348 -0.31 7.71 -25.24
CA GLN A 348 0.89 6.86 -25.35
C GLN A 348 2.13 7.67 -25.78
N ASP A 349 1.97 8.61 -26.71
CA ASP A 349 3.05 9.48 -27.22
C ASP A 349 3.57 10.50 -26.19
N LYS A 350 2.80 10.75 -25.11
CA LYS A 350 3.19 11.68 -24.05
C LYS A 350 3.92 11.00 -22.89
N ARG A 351 3.92 9.67 -22.85
CA ARG A 351 4.63 8.92 -21.80
C ARG A 351 6.11 9.24 -21.87
N ILE A 352 6.72 9.40 -20.72
CA ILE A 352 8.15 9.61 -20.64
C ILE A 352 8.86 8.25 -20.56
N ASN A 353 10.02 8.17 -21.21
CA ASN A 353 11.05 7.21 -20.91
C ASN A 353 12.13 7.95 -20.12
N ILE A 354 12.24 7.70 -18.82
CA ILE A 354 13.17 8.41 -17.92
C ILE A 354 14.63 8.24 -18.30
N CYS A 355 14.96 7.25 -19.13
CA CYS A 355 16.30 7.02 -19.66
C CYS A 355 16.66 7.93 -20.84
N ASP A 356 15.71 8.66 -21.42
CA ASP A 356 16.00 9.65 -22.46
C ASP A 356 16.95 10.75 -21.92
N GLU A 357 17.82 11.27 -22.78
CA GLU A 357 18.84 12.25 -22.38
C GLU A 357 18.23 13.57 -21.87
N LYS A 358 17.09 13.98 -22.42
CA LYS A 358 16.33 15.15 -21.95
C LYS A 358 15.90 15.06 -20.48
N HIS A 359 15.88 13.86 -19.89
CA HIS A 359 15.53 13.61 -18.49
C HIS A 359 16.74 13.34 -17.60
N ALA A 360 17.97 13.50 -18.11
CA ALA A 360 19.19 13.36 -17.33
C ALA A 360 19.21 14.21 -16.05
N PRO A 361 18.73 15.49 -16.03
CA PRO A 361 18.72 16.29 -14.80
C PRO A 361 17.83 15.69 -13.69
N VAL A 362 16.58 15.33 -14.00
CA VAL A 362 15.68 14.73 -13.00
C VAL A 362 16.16 13.34 -12.58
N ARG A 363 16.74 12.56 -13.50
CA ARG A 363 17.32 11.25 -13.21
C ARG A 363 18.52 11.37 -12.26
N ALA A 364 19.39 12.36 -12.45
CA ALA A 364 20.52 12.60 -11.56
C ALA A 364 20.07 12.91 -10.11
N GLU A 365 19.02 13.74 -9.95
CA GLU A 365 18.43 14.01 -8.64
C GLU A 365 17.80 12.75 -8.02
N LEU A 366 17.05 11.97 -8.80
CA LEU A 366 16.46 10.72 -8.31
C LEU A 366 17.52 9.69 -7.91
N MET A 367 18.68 9.68 -8.58
CA MET A 367 19.82 8.85 -8.18
C MET A 367 20.47 9.33 -6.88
N ASN A 368 20.51 10.65 -6.63
CA ASN A 368 20.91 11.17 -5.34
C ASN A 368 19.96 10.67 -4.22
N VAL A 369 18.65 10.76 -4.43
CA VAL A 369 17.63 10.20 -3.52
C VAL A 369 17.80 8.69 -3.33
N ALA A 370 18.03 7.93 -4.41
CA ALA A 370 18.16 6.48 -4.40
C ALA A 370 19.34 6.00 -3.55
N ARG A 371 20.51 6.66 -3.68
CA ARG A 371 21.71 6.32 -2.92
C ARG A 371 21.53 6.53 -1.42
N HIS A 372 20.98 7.68 -1.03
CA HIS A 372 20.72 7.98 0.39
C HIS A 372 19.67 7.03 0.97
N ALA A 373 18.60 6.76 0.23
CA ALA A 373 17.57 5.83 0.64
C ALA A 373 18.12 4.40 0.81
N SER A 374 18.91 3.91 -0.14
CA SER A 374 19.52 2.58 -0.10
C SER A 374 20.38 2.40 1.14
N LEU A 375 21.33 3.32 1.37
CA LEU A 375 22.23 3.26 2.51
C LEU A 375 21.46 3.30 3.83
N TRP A 376 20.51 4.22 3.97
CA TRP A 376 19.75 4.36 5.22
C TRP A 376 18.86 3.14 5.50
N LEU A 377 18.16 2.63 4.48
CA LEU A 377 17.27 1.47 4.62
C LEU A 377 18.05 0.24 5.10
N ARG A 378 19.18 -0.04 4.46
CA ARG A 378 19.99 -1.23 4.73
C ARG A 378 20.74 -1.15 6.06
N LYS A 379 21.33 0.02 6.36
CA LYS A 379 22.17 0.19 7.56
C LYS A 379 21.36 0.43 8.84
N TYR A 380 20.21 1.11 8.75
CA TYR A 380 19.46 1.53 9.95
C TYR A 380 18.06 0.95 10.01
N PHE A 381 17.26 1.11 8.95
CA PHE A 381 15.84 0.80 9.02
C PHE A 381 15.57 -0.70 9.13
N MET A 382 16.23 -1.52 8.30
CA MET A 382 16.15 -2.99 8.34
C MET A 382 16.73 -3.60 9.63
N GLU A 383 17.64 -2.90 10.30
CA GLU A 383 18.19 -3.34 11.59
C GLU A 383 17.24 -3.05 12.78
N SER A 384 16.15 -2.30 12.55
CA SER A 384 15.14 -2.04 13.58
C SER A 384 14.40 -3.32 13.95
N LYS A 385 14.33 -3.62 15.26
CA LYS A 385 13.62 -4.80 15.80
C LYS A 385 12.12 -4.87 15.47
N SER A 386 11.52 -3.75 15.04
CA SER A 386 10.09 -3.68 14.68
C SER A 386 9.83 -3.62 13.18
N VAL A 387 10.88 -3.85 12.37
CA VAL A 387 10.81 -3.93 10.92
C VAL A 387 11.08 -5.38 10.51
N TYR A 388 10.14 -5.94 9.77
CA TYR A 388 10.13 -7.29 9.23
C TYR A 388 10.26 -7.20 7.72
N PHE A 389 10.83 -8.22 7.11
CA PHE A 389 10.96 -8.35 5.66
C PHE A 389 11.19 -9.83 5.34
N SER A 390 11.05 -10.19 4.07
CA SER A 390 11.36 -11.54 3.60
C SER A 390 12.64 -11.57 2.79
N SER A 391 13.34 -12.71 2.83
CA SER A 391 14.54 -12.99 2.05
C SER A 391 15.59 -11.88 2.21
N GLY A 392 16.08 -11.68 3.43
CA GLY A 392 16.94 -10.55 3.81
C GLY A 392 18.09 -10.26 2.85
N ASP A 393 18.86 -11.28 2.47
CA ASP A 393 19.98 -11.12 1.53
C ASP A 393 19.52 -10.63 0.14
N PHE A 394 18.38 -11.14 -0.34
CA PHE A 394 17.83 -10.71 -1.62
C PHE A 394 17.27 -9.29 -1.55
N LEU A 395 16.61 -8.91 -0.46
CA LEU A 395 16.16 -7.53 -0.26
C LEU A 395 17.37 -6.58 -0.17
N ASP A 396 18.43 -6.96 0.54
CA ASP A 396 19.68 -6.18 0.59
C ASP A 396 20.29 -6.00 -0.81
N GLU A 397 20.36 -7.08 -1.60
CA GLU A 397 20.82 -7.04 -3.00
C GLU A 397 19.99 -6.08 -3.86
N LEU A 398 18.65 -6.15 -3.76
CA LEU A 398 17.74 -5.26 -4.48
C LEU A 398 17.95 -3.79 -4.10
N LEU A 399 18.12 -3.51 -2.81
CA LEU A 399 18.38 -2.15 -2.33
C LEU A 399 19.79 -1.68 -2.68
N GLN A 400 20.80 -2.55 -2.66
CA GLN A 400 22.17 -2.23 -3.09
C GLN A 400 22.20 -1.81 -4.57
N LYS A 401 21.39 -2.44 -5.42
CA LYS A 401 21.24 -2.07 -6.84
C LYS A 401 20.68 -0.65 -7.05
N TRP A 402 20.06 -0.04 -6.03
CA TRP A 402 19.63 1.37 -6.11
C TRP A 402 20.80 2.36 -6.12
N MET A 403 22.02 1.90 -5.88
CA MET A 403 23.22 2.73 -5.98
C MET A 403 23.59 3.02 -7.45
N ASP A 404 23.13 2.17 -8.38
CA ASP A 404 23.45 2.19 -9.80
C ASP A 404 22.32 2.84 -10.60
N ASP A 405 22.67 3.66 -11.60
CA ASP A 405 21.67 4.27 -12.50
C ASP A 405 21.08 3.17 -13.39
N PRO A 406 19.77 2.85 -13.28
CA PRO A 406 19.21 1.73 -14.00
C PRO A 406 19.02 1.99 -15.50
N CYS A 407 19.38 3.19 -15.98
CA CYS A 407 19.42 3.56 -17.39
C CYS A 407 20.81 3.40 -18.05
N ARG A 408 21.82 2.90 -17.31
CA ARG A 408 23.20 2.75 -17.80
C ARG A 408 23.68 1.31 -17.83
#